data_AF-A0A2E5XC82-F1
#
_entry.id   AF-A0A2E5XC82-F1
#
_cell.length_a   1.000
_cell.length_b   1.000
_cell.length_c   1.000
_cell.angle_alpha   90.00
_cell.angle_beta   90.00
_cell.angle_gamma   90.00
#
_symmetry.space_group_name_H-M   'P 1'
#
loop_
_entity.id
_entity.type
_entity.pdbx_description
1 polymer ?
#
loop_
_entity_poly.entity_id
_entity_poly.type
_entity_poly.pdbx_seq_one_letter_code
_entity_poly.pdbx_strand_id
1 'polypeptide(L)'
;MENALNKWIDLVSQQNTDEVVSLYAENGLLLGTFSDEIRVGEVKIREYFDYFLAKKPQASVIDSKTHVVDENNFSVNGFYDFEVDGSNGQRELAHARFTFVFQKQNGTFKILSHHSSIMP
;
A
#
# COMPACT_ATOMS: atom_id res chain seq x y z
N MET A 1 -4.60 -13.76 -6.51
CA MET A 1 -5.12 -12.96 -5.37
C MET A 1 -3.98 -12.65 -4.41
N GLU A 2 -3.31 -13.65 -3.82
CA GLU A 2 -2.10 -13.47 -2.98
C GLU A 2 -0.95 -12.75 -3.72
N ASN A 3 -0.83 -12.96 -5.03
CA ASN A 3 0.13 -12.27 -5.90
C ASN A 3 -0.03 -10.73 -5.92
N ALA A 4 -1.22 -10.18 -5.66
CA ALA A 4 -1.44 -8.73 -5.77
C ALA A 4 -0.83 -7.94 -4.59
N LEU A 5 -0.95 -8.47 -3.36
CA LEU A 5 -0.31 -7.88 -2.18
C LEU A 5 1.21 -8.00 -2.29
N ASN A 6 1.73 -9.19 -2.62
CA ASN A 6 3.17 -9.42 -2.74
C ASN A 6 3.80 -8.51 -3.80
N LYS A 7 3.15 -8.35 -4.95
CA LYS A 7 3.60 -7.39 -5.97
C LYS A 7 3.70 -5.97 -5.42
N TRP A 8 2.73 -5.52 -4.64
CA TRP A 8 2.79 -4.19 -4.02
C TRP A 8 3.96 -4.08 -3.02
N ILE A 9 4.17 -5.10 -2.17
CA ILE A 9 5.27 -5.16 -1.19
C ILE A 9 6.63 -5.10 -1.88
N ASP A 10 6.81 -5.86 -2.96
CA ASP A 10 8.05 -5.90 -3.74
C ASP A 10 8.35 -4.52 -4.35
N LEU A 11 7.37 -3.88 -4.98
CA LEU A 11 7.55 -2.59 -5.64
C LEU A 11 7.83 -1.44 -4.66
N VAL A 12 7.19 -1.46 -3.49
CA VAL A 12 7.49 -0.52 -2.41
C VAL A 12 8.93 -0.69 -1.93
N SER A 13 9.37 -1.92 -1.72
CA SER A 13 10.74 -2.21 -1.25
C SER A 13 11.81 -1.88 -2.31
N GLN A 14 11.44 -1.95 -3.59
CA GLN A 14 12.25 -1.51 -4.75
C GLN A 14 12.27 0.01 -4.96
N GLN A 15 11.47 0.78 -4.21
CA GLN A 15 11.43 2.25 -4.27
C GLN A 15 11.04 2.80 -5.66
N ASN A 16 10.17 2.10 -6.40
CA ASN A 16 9.72 2.54 -7.73
C ASN A 16 8.33 3.19 -7.65
N THR A 17 8.27 4.53 -7.55
CA THR A 17 6.99 5.25 -7.45
C THR A 17 6.07 4.93 -8.62
N ASP A 18 6.58 4.96 -9.86
CA ASP A 18 5.76 4.78 -11.06
C ASP A 18 5.04 3.43 -11.05
N GLU A 19 5.79 2.36 -10.75
CA GLU A 19 5.23 1.02 -10.72
C GLU A 19 4.26 0.83 -9.55
N VAL A 20 4.55 1.38 -8.36
CA VAL A 20 3.63 1.32 -7.21
C VAL A 20 2.33 2.06 -7.52
N VAL A 21 2.41 3.28 -8.04
CA VAL A 21 1.24 4.10 -8.41
C VAL A 21 0.42 3.40 -9.50
N SER A 22 1.07 2.72 -10.45
CA SER A 22 0.38 1.97 -11.52
C SER A 22 -0.49 0.81 -11.00
N LEU A 23 -0.31 0.36 -9.75
CA LEU A 23 -1.16 -0.66 -9.14
C LEU A 23 -2.55 -0.12 -8.74
N TYR A 24 -2.69 1.19 -8.58
CA TYR A 24 -3.93 1.82 -8.15
C TYR A 24 -4.89 2.02 -9.32
N ALA A 25 -6.19 2.03 -9.02
CA ALA A 25 -7.21 2.48 -9.94
C ALA A 25 -7.08 4.00 -10.17
N GLU A 26 -7.56 4.49 -11.31
CA GLU A 26 -7.53 5.93 -11.65
C GLU A 26 -8.22 6.80 -10.59
N ASN A 27 -9.31 6.28 -10.01
CA ASN A 27 -10.06 6.89 -8.91
C ASN A 27 -9.75 6.24 -7.53
N GLY A 28 -8.59 5.60 -7.40
CA GLY A 28 -8.18 4.92 -6.17
C GLY A 28 -8.08 5.84 -4.96
N LEU A 29 -8.22 5.25 -3.78
CA LEU A 29 -8.13 5.94 -2.49
C LEU A 29 -6.98 5.39 -1.66
N LEU A 30 -6.26 6.27 -0.99
CA LEU A 30 -5.20 5.91 -0.05
C LEU A 30 -5.29 6.74 1.23
N LEU A 31 -5.41 6.03 2.36
CA LEU A 31 -5.18 6.55 3.69
C LEU A 31 -3.87 5.95 4.17
N GLY A 32 -2.80 6.73 4.08
CA GLY A 32 -1.44 6.26 4.33
C GLY A 32 -1.00 6.41 5.78
N THR A 33 -0.10 5.53 6.23
CA THR A 33 0.41 5.44 7.60
C THR A 33 0.98 6.76 8.15
N PHE A 34 1.60 7.55 7.26
CA PHE A 34 2.36 8.76 7.60
C PHE A 34 1.73 10.05 7.05
N SER A 35 0.40 10.07 6.85
CA SER A 35 -0.35 11.19 6.29
C SER A 35 -1.72 11.29 6.95
N ASP A 36 -2.18 12.51 7.25
CA ASP A 36 -3.53 12.83 7.71
C ASP A 36 -4.49 13.17 6.55
N GLU A 37 -3.97 13.34 5.33
CA GLU A 37 -4.74 13.55 4.11
C GLU A 37 -5.18 12.23 3.46
N ILE A 38 -6.46 12.15 3.06
CA ILE A 38 -6.97 11.11 2.16
C ILE A 38 -6.51 11.45 0.73
N ARG A 39 -5.72 10.56 0.13
CA ARG A 39 -5.22 10.73 -1.24
C ARG A 39 -6.19 10.10 -2.22
N VAL A 40 -6.67 10.91 -3.18
CA VAL A 40 -7.64 10.48 -4.19
C VAL A 40 -7.04 10.62 -5.58
N GLY A 41 -7.03 9.50 -6.32
CA GLY A 41 -6.54 9.42 -7.69
C GLY A 41 -5.02 9.51 -7.83
N GLU A 42 -4.56 9.31 -9.05
CA GLU A 42 -3.15 9.07 -9.37
C GLU A 42 -2.21 10.15 -8.82
N VAL A 43 -2.54 11.43 -9.03
CA VAL A 43 -1.70 12.57 -8.64
C VAL A 43 -1.45 12.59 -7.13
N LYS A 44 -2.51 12.46 -6.33
CA LYS A 44 -2.39 12.49 -4.86
C LYS A 44 -1.76 11.23 -4.29
N ILE A 45 -2.01 10.08 -4.91
CA ILE A 45 -1.36 8.82 -4.52
C ILE A 45 0.13 8.88 -4.81
N ARG A 46 0.53 9.43 -5.96
CA ARG A 46 1.93 9.67 -6.31
C ARG A 46 2.64 10.59 -5.31
N GLU A 47 2.04 11.73 -4.98
CA GLU A 47 2.59 12.66 -3.96
C GLU A 47 2.90 11.92 -2.65
N TYR A 48 2.01 11.02 -2.21
CA TYR A 48 2.26 10.21 -1.02
C TYR A 48 3.43 9.23 -1.21
N PHE A 49 3.49 8.52 -2.33
CA PHE A 49 4.57 7.56 -2.57
C PHE A 49 5.92 8.22 -2.81
N ASP A 50 5.99 9.40 -3.43
CA ASP A 50 7.24 10.16 -3.52
C ASP A 50 7.77 10.53 -2.13
N TYR A 51 6.89 10.94 -1.21
CA TYR A 51 7.25 11.19 0.18
C TYR A 51 7.64 9.90 0.94
N PHE A 52 6.83 8.84 0.81
CA PHE A 52 7.01 7.61 1.56
C PHE A 52 8.24 6.82 1.10
N LEU A 53 8.44 6.68 -0.20
CA LEU A 53 9.57 5.94 -0.77
C LEU A 53 10.90 6.66 -0.57
N ALA A 54 10.90 7.99 -0.42
CA ALA A 54 12.09 8.73 0.01
C ALA A 54 12.62 8.29 1.39
N LYS A 55 11.79 7.65 2.22
CA LYS A 55 12.19 7.02 3.49
C LYS A 55 12.75 5.61 3.32
N LYS A 56 12.95 5.14 2.08
CA LYS A 56 13.49 3.82 1.73
C LYS A 56 12.81 2.67 2.50
N PRO A 57 11.49 2.53 2.41
CA PRO A 57 10.78 1.51 3.16
C PRO A 57 11.24 0.10 2.75
N GLN A 58 11.34 -0.79 3.73
CA GLN A 58 11.39 -2.23 3.51
C GLN A 58 10.14 -2.82 4.17
N ALA A 59 9.29 -3.47 3.39
CA ALA A 59 7.99 -3.93 3.85
C ALA A 59 7.99 -5.46 4.03
N SER A 60 7.44 -5.94 5.15
CA SER A 60 7.31 -7.38 5.42
C SER A 60 5.91 -7.70 5.93
N VAL A 61 5.21 -8.63 5.27
CA VAL A 61 3.88 -9.08 5.71
C VAL A 61 4.02 -10.01 6.91
N ILE A 62 3.28 -9.73 7.98
CA ILE A 62 3.30 -10.50 9.22
C ILE A 62 2.17 -11.54 9.24
N ASP A 63 0.94 -11.11 8.95
CA ASP A 63 -0.20 -11.99 8.69
C ASP A 63 -1.17 -11.28 7.74
N SER A 64 -1.88 -12.04 6.92
CA SER A 64 -2.93 -11.49 6.07
C SER A 64 -4.06 -12.48 5.87
N LYS A 65 -5.27 -11.96 5.68
CA LYS A 65 -6.48 -12.70 5.34
C LYS A 65 -7.08 -12.12 4.08
N THR A 66 -7.33 -12.97 3.10
CA THR A 66 -8.06 -12.62 1.88
C THR A 66 -9.56 -12.86 2.10
N HIS A 67 -10.37 -11.87 1.76
CA HIS A 67 -11.83 -11.98 1.73
C HIS A 67 -12.33 -11.69 0.31
N VAL A 68 -12.83 -12.71 -0.36
CA VAL A 68 -13.39 -12.60 -1.71
C VAL A 68 -14.84 -12.13 -1.61
N VAL A 69 -15.17 -11.03 -2.29
CA VAL A 69 -16.53 -10.48 -2.32
C VAL A 69 -17.29 -11.07 -3.50
N ASP A 70 -16.68 -11.02 -4.69
CA ASP A 70 -17.19 -11.60 -5.93
C ASP A 70 -16.05 -11.88 -6.93
N GLU A 71 -16.37 -12.23 -8.18
CA GLU A 71 -15.39 -12.54 -9.22
C GLU A 71 -14.48 -11.35 -9.63
N ASN A 72 -14.91 -10.13 -9.35
CA ASN A 72 -14.26 -8.88 -9.72
C ASN A 72 -13.73 -8.11 -8.51
N ASN A 73 -14.08 -8.48 -7.28
CA ASN A 73 -13.73 -7.74 -6.08
C ASN A 73 -13.26 -8.66 -4.94
N PHE A 74 -12.15 -8.28 -4.30
CA PHE A 74 -11.69 -8.92 -3.06
C PHE A 74 -10.95 -7.91 -2.18
N SER A 75 -10.78 -8.25 -0.90
CA SER A 75 -9.92 -7.50 0.00
C SER A 75 -8.84 -8.38 0.62
N VAL A 76 -7.71 -7.77 0.96
CA VAL A 76 -6.66 -8.38 1.77
C VAL A 76 -6.43 -7.49 2.98
N ASN A 77 -6.56 -8.07 4.16
CA ASN A 77 -6.51 -7.36 5.44
C ASN A 77 -5.47 -8.02 6.32
N GLY A 78 -4.73 -7.25 7.10
CA GLY A 78 -3.71 -7.85 7.95
C GLY A 78 -2.74 -6.87 8.57
N PHE A 79 -1.55 -7.37 8.80
CA PHE A 79 -0.45 -6.67 9.45
C PHE A 79 0.81 -6.81 8.63
N TYR A 80 1.59 -5.74 8.63
CA TYR A 80 2.87 -5.67 7.99
C TYR A 80 3.74 -4.66 8.74
N ASP A 81 5.03 -4.88 8.64
CA ASP A 81 6.04 -4.02 9.21
C ASP A 81 6.70 -3.22 8.09
N PHE A 82 6.96 -1.94 8.39
CA PHE A 82 7.85 -1.12 7.60
C PHE A 82 9.08 -0.79 8.39
N GLU A 83 10.24 -1.13 7.84
CA GLU A 83 11.48 -0.50 8.26
C GLU A 83 11.69 0.75 7.38
N VAL A 84 11.90 1.92 7.97
CA VAL A 84 12.04 3.21 7.26
C VAL A 84 13.18 4.04 7.83
N ASP A 85 13.71 4.97 7.04
CA ASP A 85 14.68 5.96 7.52
C ASP A 85 13.98 6.89 8.52
N GLY A 86 14.44 6.82 9.77
CA GLY A 86 14.00 7.64 10.89
C GLY A 86 14.65 9.02 10.88
N SER A 87 14.09 9.92 11.70
CA SER A 87 14.54 11.32 11.77
C SER A 87 15.95 11.50 12.36
N ASN A 88 16.40 10.52 13.14
CA ASN A 88 17.71 10.50 13.80
C ASN A 88 18.82 9.86 12.93
N GLY A 89 18.52 9.51 11.67
CA GLY A 89 19.45 8.82 10.77
C GLY A 89 19.59 7.31 11.04
N GLN A 90 18.79 6.75 11.94
CA GLN A 90 18.66 5.31 12.14
C GLN A 90 17.39 4.77 11.48
N ARG A 91 17.33 3.45 11.30
CA ARG A 91 16.15 2.77 10.80
C ARG A 91 15.12 2.60 11.91
N GLU A 92 13.87 2.97 11.64
CA GLU A 92 12.74 2.83 12.55
C GLU A 92 11.79 1.74 12.03
N LEU A 93 11.30 0.89 12.94
CA LEU A 93 10.31 -0.14 12.64
C LEU A 93 8.92 0.38 12.97
N ALA A 94 8.05 0.45 11.97
CA ALA A 94 6.65 0.83 12.10
C ALA A 94 5.75 -0.38 11.86
N HIS A 95 5.13 -0.86 12.93
CA HIS A 95 4.11 -1.90 12.89
C HIS A 95 2.78 -1.30 12.43
N ALA A 96 2.19 -1.84 11.37
CA ALA A 96 0.97 -1.28 10.78
C ALA A 96 -0.10 -2.35 10.52
N ARG A 97 -1.35 -1.91 10.62
CA ARG A 97 -2.54 -2.60 10.12
C ARG A 97 -2.83 -2.12 8.71
N PHE A 98 -3.34 -3.00 7.86
CA PHE A 98 -3.77 -2.61 6.53
C PHE A 98 -5.07 -3.26 6.08
N THR A 99 -5.72 -2.58 5.14
CA THR A 99 -6.76 -3.11 4.25
C THR A 99 -6.45 -2.66 2.83
N PHE A 100 -6.31 -3.61 1.91
CA PHE A 100 -6.36 -3.37 0.47
C PHE A 100 -7.68 -3.90 -0.07
N VAL A 101 -8.40 -3.08 -0.84
CA VAL A 101 -9.55 -3.49 -1.64
C VAL A 101 -9.11 -3.48 -3.10
N PHE A 102 -9.24 -4.62 -3.76
CA PHE A 102 -8.91 -4.81 -5.16
C PHE A 102 -10.17 -4.93 -5.99
N GLN A 103 -10.19 -4.25 -7.12
CA GLN A 103 -11.25 -4.34 -8.12
C GLN A 103 -10.64 -4.67 -9.48
N LYS A 104 -11.27 -5.59 -10.22
CA LYS A 104 -10.89 -5.93 -11.58
C LYS A 104 -11.35 -4.83 -12.54
N GLN A 105 -10.39 -4.22 -13.24
CA GLN A 105 -10.60 -3.20 -14.27
C GLN A 105 -9.86 -3.62 -15.53
N ASN A 106 -10.56 -3.68 -16.67
CA ASN A 106 -9.97 -4.09 -17.97
C ASN A 106 -9.18 -5.40 -17.88
N GLY A 107 -9.70 -6.39 -17.14
CA GLY A 107 -9.08 -7.70 -16.97
C GLY A 107 -8.00 -7.79 -15.89
N THR A 108 -7.56 -6.67 -15.31
CA THR A 108 -6.48 -6.62 -14.30
C THR A 108 -6.99 -6.12 -12.95
N PHE A 109 -6.56 -6.71 -11.85
CA PHE A 109 -6.90 -6.21 -10.52
C PHE A 109 -6.09 -4.96 -10.18
N LYS A 110 -6.78 -3.90 -9.77
CA LYS A 110 -6.24 -2.61 -9.32
C LYS A 110 -6.64 -2.36 -7.87
N ILE A 111 -5.81 -1.63 -7.14
CA ILE A 111 -6.12 -1.17 -5.78
C ILE A 111 -7.15 -0.05 -5.88
N LEU A 112 -8.38 -0.33 -5.44
CA LEU A 112 -9.46 0.65 -5.38
C LEU A 112 -9.38 1.47 -4.09
N SER A 113 -9.06 0.82 -2.97
CA SER A 113 -8.88 1.47 -1.68
C SER A 113 -7.76 0.81 -0.89
N HIS A 114 -6.92 1.62 -0.27
CA HIS A 114 -5.86 1.20 0.63
C HIS A 114 -5.93 2.04 1.90
N HIS A 115 -6.13 1.38 3.03
CA HIS A 115 -5.99 1.99 4.35
C HIS A 115 -4.79 1.33 5.04
N SER A 116 -3.84 2.13 5.50
CA SER A 116 -2.77 1.70 6.40
C SER A 116 -2.63 2.64 7.59
N SER A 117 -2.51 2.06 8.78
CA SER A 117 -2.40 2.81 10.04
C SER A 117 -1.42 2.13 10.96
N ILE A 118 -0.62 2.91 11.70
CA ILE A 118 0.20 2.35 12.77
C ILE A 118 -0.66 1.58 13.78
N MET A 119 -0.05 0.60 14.45
CA MET A 119 -0.67 -0.02 15.62
C MET A 119 -0.95 1.07 16.68
N PRO A 120 -2.13 1.02 17.35
CA PRO A 120 -2.47 1.96 18.41
C PRO A 120 -1.64 1.75 19.69
#